data_AF-A0A946KCM1-F1
#
_entry.id   AF-A0A946KCM1-F1
#
_cell.length_a   1.000
_cell.length_b   1.000
_cell.length_c   1.000
_cell.angle_alpha   90.00
_cell.angle_beta   90.00
_cell.angle_gamma   90.00
#
_symmetry.space_group_name_H-M   'P 1'
#
loop_
_entity.id
_entity.type
_entity.pdbx_description
1 polymer ?
#
loop_
_entity_poly.entity_id
_entity_poly.type
_entity_poly.pdbx_seq_one_letter_code
_entity_poly.pdbx_strand_id
1 'polypeptide(L)'
;LFLSVFQWPSSGELYVPNIQQDVKRAKLLRDSESVDLECERRGKHVVIKVPAKAPDLLASVIELNFTENPTIDPVLTIDPEAITRLPVEFADVEGLKKSEKRWMEKFGEWKRIVHGHEFDADAELSWEVDVLVPGEYQVSLDYAGEGRLVWRVGIDGGKSIQNQQNSSHNYQAFPIGWLKFPETGRYRVFVQCLEGNVEQASLHTILFDPVH
;
A
#
# COMPACT_ATOMS: atom_id res chain seq x y z
N LEU A 1 -12.82 -0.02 18.96
CA LEU A 1 -12.20 -0.50 17.70
C LEU A 1 -11.13 -1.53 18.08
N PHE A 2 -11.03 -2.66 17.39
CA PHE A 2 -9.99 -3.65 17.63
C PHE A 2 -9.10 -3.76 16.39
N LEU A 3 -7.78 -3.69 16.60
CA LEU A 3 -6.78 -3.84 15.56
C LEU A 3 -6.13 -5.21 15.70
N SER A 4 -6.18 -6.02 14.63
CA SER A 4 -5.41 -7.27 14.54
C SER A 4 -4.10 -6.99 13.80
N VAL A 5 -2.99 -7.07 14.51
CA VAL A 5 -1.65 -6.77 14.00
C VAL A 5 -0.94 -8.07 13.67
N PHE A 6 -0.77 -8.34 12.38
CA PHE A 6 -0.10 -9.53 11.86
C PHE A 6 1.40 -9.31 11.63
N GLN A 7 1.77 -8.12 11.16
CA GLN A 7 3.16 -7.70 10.98
C GLN A 7 3.47 -6.68 12.06
N TRP A 8 4.23 -7.13 13.06
CA TRP A 8 4.56 -6.30 14.21
C TRP A 8 5.66 -5.30 13.84
N PRO A 9 5.49 -4.00 14.12
CA PRO A 9 6.47 -2.98 13.74
C PRO A 9 7.76 -3.15 14.52
N SER A 10 8.89 -3.13 13.80
CA SER A 10 10.21 -3.34 14.40
C SER A 10 10.73 -2.12 15.16
N SER A 11 10.20 -0.93 14.84
CA SER A 11 10.53 0.34 15.52
C SER A 11 9.89 0.47 16.91
N GLY A 12 8.83 -0.30 17.18
CA GLY A 12 7.95 -0.10 18.32
C GLY A 12 6.87 0.98 18.11
N GLU A 13 6.66 1.47 16.89
CA GLU A 13 5.60 2.42 16.56
C GLU A 13 4.60 1.81 15.57
N LEU A 14 3.34 1.67 16.00
CA LEU A 14 2.24 1.25 15.12
C LEU A 14 1.45 2.48 14.67
N TYR A 15 1.42 2.72 13.36
CA TYR A 15 0.71 3.84 12.75
C TYR A 15 -0.74 3.44 12.44
N VAL A 16 -1.69 4.20 12.98
CA VAL A 16 -3.12 4.03 12.69
C VAL A 16 -3.60 5.27 11.94
N PRO A 17 -3.70 5.18 10.59
CA PRO A 17 -3.94 6.35 9.77
C PRO A 17 -5.39 6.81 9.80
N ASN A 18 -5.58 8.08 9.47
CA ASN A 18 -6.85 8.66 9.03
C ASN A 18 -8.03 8.56 10.02
N ILE A 19 -7.75 8.31 11.31
CA ILE A 19 -8.75 8.37 12.38
C ILE A 19 -8.91 9.82 12.84
N GLN A 20 -10.14 10.36 12.78
CA GLN A 20 -10.39 11.76 13.13
C GLN A 20 -10.41 12.02 14.65
N GLN A 21 -10.96 11.11 15.45
CA GLN A 21 -11.16 11.27 16.90
C GLN A 21 -9.95 10.81 17.71
N ASP A 22 -9.68 11.46 18.84
CA ASP A 22 -8.56 11.09 19.72
C ASP A 22 -8.84 9.75 20.42
N VAL A 23 -7.79 8.92 20.50
CA VAL A 23 -7.82 7.66 21.24
C VAL A 23 -7.79 7.99 22.73
N LYS A 24 -8.89 7.68 23.43
CA LYS A 24 -8.99 7.85 24.89
C LYS A 24 -8.11 6.85 25.63
N ARG A 25 -8.04 5.62 25.12
CA ARG A 25 -7.26 4.53 25.71
C ARG A 25 -6.92 3.49 24.67
N ALA A 26 -5.67 3.01 24.68
CA ALA A 26 -5.25 1.85 23.92
C ALA A 26 -4.76 0.75 24.86
N LYS A 27 -5.09 -0.51 24.53
CA LYS A 27 -4.67 -1.68 25.29
C LYS A 27 -4.18 -2.78 24.37
N LEU A 28 -3.03 -3.36 24.69
CA LEU A 28 -2.59 -4.62 24.13
C LEU A 28 -3.24 -5.77 24.88
N LEU A 29 -4.02 -6.61 24.20
CA LEU A 29 -4.70 -7.75 24.80
C LEU A 29 -3.75 -8.96 24.85
N ARG A 30 -3.79 -9.70 25.97
CA ARG A 30 -2.98 -10.91 26.20
C ARG A 30 -3.81 -11.92 26.99
N ASP A 31 -4.36 -12.95 26.37
CA ASP A 31 -5.22 -13.94 27.03
C ASP A 31 -6.23 -13.32 28.01
N SER A 32 -6.03 -13.46 29.33
CA SER A 32 -6.87 -12.88 30.39
C SER A 32 -6.41 -11.53 30.95
N GLU A 33 -5.35 -10.95 30.39
CA GLU A 33 -4.73 -9.69 30.82
C GLU A 33 -4.72 -8.64 29.68
N SER A 34 -4.45 -7.40 30.05
CA SER A 34 -4.23 -6.32 29.09
C SER A 34 -3.19 -5.33 29.62
N VAL A 35 -2.40 -4.76 28.72
CA VAL A 35 -1.39 -3.74 29.03
C VAL A 35 -1.78 -2.44 28.36
N ASP A 36 -1.84 -1.34 29.12
CA ASP A 36 -2.09 -0.02 28.56
C ASP A 36 -0.92 0.42 27.67
N LEU A 37 -1.26 0.98 26.51
CA LEU A 37 -0.30 1.50 25.55
C LEU A 37 -0.37 3.03 25.50
N GLU A 38 0.77 3.66 25.26
CA GLU A 38 0.84 5.08 24.98
C GLU A 38 0.41 5.35 23.54
N CYS A 39 -0.45 6.35 23.35
CA CYS A 39 -0.84 6.85 22.04
C CYS A 39 -0.47 8.31 21.90
N GLU A 40 -0.03 8.69 20.71
CA GLU A 40 0.27 10.06 20.34
C GLU A 40 -0.45 10.42 19.04
N ARG A 41 -1.11 11.58 19.01
CA ARG A 41 -1.63 12.15 17.78
C ARG A 41 -0.51 12.83 17.01
N ARG A 42 -0.28 12.44 15.76
CA ARG A 42 0.64 13.10 14.83
C ARG A 42 -0.12 13.47 13.56
N GLY A 43 -0.59 14.72 13.48
CA GLY A 43 -1.41 15.17 12.34
C GLY A 43 -2.70 14.35 12.18
N LYS A 44 -2.86 13.67 11.03
CA LYS A 44 -4.03 12.84 10.71
C LYS A 44 -3.97 11.39 11.21
N HIS A 45 -2.88 10.97 11.85
CA HIS A 45 -2.71 9.59 12.32
C HIS A 45 -2.48 9.54 13.83
N VAL A 46 -2.76 8.36 14.40
CA VAL A 46 -2.41 8.03 15.78
C VAL A 46 -1.26 7.05 15.74
N VAL A 47 -0.19 7.36 16.47
CA VAL A 47 0.94 6.44 16.69
C VAL A 47 0.75 5.77 18.04
N ILE A 48 0.76 4.45 18.04
CA ILE A 48 0.67 3.64 19.25
C ILE A 48 2.07 3.09 19.53
N LYS A 49 2.62 3.38 20.71
CA LYS A 49 3.87 2.76 21.13
C LYS A 49 3.60 1.32 21.54
N VAL A 50 4.28 0.40 20.88
CA VAL A 50 4.13 -1.03 21.11
C VAL A 50 5.43 -1.66 21.62
N PRO A 51 5.37 -2.74 22.41
CA PRO A 51 6.56 -3.46 22.84
C PRO A 51 7.44 -3.93 21.68
N ALA A 52 8.75 -4.07 21.90
CA ALA A 52 9.70 -4.51 20.87
C ALA A 52 9.43 -5.92 20.30
N LYS A 53 8.61 -6.73 20.98
CA LYS A 53 8.19 -8.05 20.50
C LYS A 53 6.67 -8.17 20.57
N ALA A 54 6.10 -8.75 19.52
CA ALA A 54 4.69 -9.13 19.51
C ALA A 54 4.41 -10.09 20.68
N PRO A 55 3.32 -9.87 21.45
CA PRO A 55 2.93 -10.83 22.48
C PRO A 55 2.45 -12.16 21.90
N ASP A 56 1.83 -12.15 20.71
CA ASP A 56 1.35 -13.34 20.01
C ASP A 56 2.07 -13.51 18.68
N LEU A 57 2.37 -14.77 18.32
CA LEU A 57 3.10 -15.14 17.10
C LEU A 57 2.26 -15.05 15.82
N LEU A 58 0.94 -15.22 15.91
CA LEU A 58 0.04 -15.24 14.74
C LEU A 58 -0.56 -13.87 14.49
N ALA A 59 -1.19 -13.29 15.51
CA ALA A 59 -1.78 -11.96 15.45
C ALA A 59 -1.95 -11.40 16.85
N SER A 60 -1.45 -10.18 17.06
CA SER A 60 -1.62 -9.46 18.32
C SER A 60 -2.78 -8.49 18.23
N VAL A 61 -3.63 -8.41 19.26
CA VAL A 61 -4.83 -7.57 19.24
C VAL A 61 -4.66 -6.34 20.12
N ILE A 62 -4.93 -5.16 19.54
CA ILE A 62 -4.95 -3.88 20.26
C ILE A 62 -6.38 -3.33 20.27
N GLU A 63 -6.90 -3.08 21.47
CA GLU A 63 -8.18 -2.42 21.68
C GLU A 63 -7.97 -0.91 21.76
N LEU A 64 -8.69 -0.15 20.91
CA LEU A 64 -8.77 1.29 20.94
C LEU A 64 -10.16 1.74 21.37
N ASN A 65 -10.18 2.56 22.42
CA ASN A 65 -11.37 3.17 22.97
C ASN A 65 -11.41 4.66 22.63
N PHE A 66 -12.60 5.11 22.23
CA PHE A 66 -12.90 6.47 21.85
C PHE A 66 -14.07 6.99 22.69
N THR A 67 -14.20 8.31 22.83
CA THR A 67 -15.37 8.91 23.49
C THR A 67 -16.65 8.70 22.69
N GLU A 68 -16.53 8.65 21.36
CA GLU A 68 -17.60 8.43 20.40
C GLU A 68 -17.12 7.49 19.29
N ASN A 69 -18.02 7.06 18.40
CA ASN A 69 -17.61 6.18 17.30
C ASN A 69 -16.60 6.90 16.38
N PRO A 70 -15.43 6.29 16.10
CA PRO A 70 -14.43 6.94 15.27
C PRO A 70 -14.90 7.01 13.81
N THR A 71 -14.67 8.15 13.19
CA THR A 71 -14.79 8.38 11.75
C THR A 71 -13.42 8.21 11.13
N ILE A 72 -13.35 7.45 10.05
CA ILE A 72 -12.10 7.11 9.36
C ILE A 72 -12.21 7.62 7.92
N ASP A 73 -11.22 8.39 7.48
CA ASP A 73 -11.06 8.71 6.05
C ASP A 73 -10.50 7.47 5.34
N PRO A 74 -11.22 6.89 4.35
CA PRO A 74 -10.86 5.61 3.75
C PRO A 74 -9.68 5.66 2.78
N VAL A 75 -9.09 6.85 2.55
CA VAL A 75 -7.95 7.00 1.65
C VAL A 75 -6.79 6.09 2.07
N LEU A 76 -6.21 5.41 1.08
CA LEU A 76 -5.08 4.52 1.27
C LEU A 76 -3.89 5.30 1.84
N THR A 77 -3.07 4.64 2.64
CA THR A 77 -1.94 5.29 3.30
C THR A 77 -0.67 4.52 3.01
N ILE A 78 0.42 5.24 2.68
CA ILE A 78 1.76 4.67 2.62
C ILE A 78 2.32 4.58 4.05
N ASP A 79 2.49 3.35 4.50
CA ASP A 79 3.08 3.00 5.79
C ASP A 79 4.59 3.35 5.80
N PRO A 80 5.10 4.02 6.84
CA PRO A 80 6.50 4.41 6.92
C PRO A 80 7.45 3.29 7.32
N GLU A 81 6.96 2.09 7.65
CA GLU A 81 7.78 0.96 8.13
C GLU A 81 7.56 -0.34 7.37
N ALA A 82 6.37 -0.53 6.79
CA ALA A 82 6.00 -1.74 6.08
C ALA A 82 5.72 -1.49 4.60
N ILE A 83 5.91 -2.53 3.79
CA ILE A 83 5.56 -2.50 2.37
C ILE A 83 4.06 -2.25 2.22
N THR A 84 3.73 -1.10 1.64
CA THR A 84 2.35 -0.75 1.28
C THR A 84 2.05 -1.24 -0.12
N ARG A 85 0.90 -1.92 -0.28
CA ARG A 85 0.37 -2.32 -1.59
C ARG A 85 -0.81 -1.43 -1.94
N LEU A 86 -0.85 -0.89 -3.16
CA LEU A 86 -2.02 -0.22 -3.72
C LEU A 86 -2.54 -1.06 -4.90
N PRO A 87 -3.50 -1.97 -4.64
CA PRO A 87 -4.10 -2.80 -5.67
C PRO A 87 -4.82 -1.97 -6.73
N VAL A 88 -4.81 -2.44 -7.98
CA VAL A 88 -5.59 -1.82 -9.06
C VAL A 88 -7.10 -1.82 -8.78
N GLU A 89 -7.60 -2.69 -7.89
CA GLU A 89 -8.99 -2.67 -7.43
C GLU A 89 -9.44 -1.28 -6.97
N PHE A 90 -8.57 -0.57 -6.25
CA PHE A 90 -8.83 0.78 -5.70
C PHE A 90 -8.33 1.93 -6.60
N ALA A 91 -7.85 1.63 -7.80
CA ALA A 91 -7.37 2.65 -8.72
C ALA A 91 -8.53 3.32 -9.49
N ASP A 92 -8.41 4.62 -9.71
CA ASP A 92 -9.08 5.30 -10.80
C ASP A 92 -8.37 4.97 -12.12
N VAL A 93 -9.14 4.82 -13.20
CA VAL A 93 -8.65 4.30 -14.48
C VAL A 93 -9.04 5.21 -15.63
N GLU A 94 -8.09 5.47 -16.52
CA GLU A 94 -8.29 6.19 -17.79
C GLU A 94 -7.56 5.42 -18.91
N GLY A 95 -8.15 5.37 -20.10
CA GLY A 95 -7.52 4.74 -21.28
C GLY A 95 -7.21 3.23 -21.19
N LEU A 96 -7.84 2.50 -20.26
CA LEU A 96 -7.61 1.07 -20.06
C LEU A 96 -8.82 0.34 -19.48
N LYS A 97 -8.75 -0.99 -19.46
CA LYS A 97 -9.74 -1.83 -18.77
C LYS A 97 -9.27 -2.25 -17.39
N LYS A 98 -10.20 -2.18 -16.43
CA LYS A 98 -10.07 -2.78 -15.09
C LYS A 98 -11.05 -3.93 -14.94
N SER A 99 -10.55 -5.13 -14.69
CA SER A 99 -11.41 -6.32 -14.52
C SER A 99 -10.77 -7.34 -13.57
N GLU A 100 -11.53 -8.40 -13.28
CA GLU A 100 -11.04 -9.51 -12.47
C GLU A 100 -10.40 -10.59 -13.34
N LYS A 101 -9.29 -11.17 -12.86
CA LYS A 101 -8.62 -12.31 -13.47
C LYS A 101 -8.47 -13.43 -12.44
N ARG A 102 -8.76 -14.67 -12.87
CA ARG A 102 -8.58 -15.89 -12.06
C ARG A 102 -7.82 -16.93 -12.86
N TRP A 103 -6.95 -17.66 -12.18
CA TRP A 103 -6.26 -18.82 -12.74
C TRP A 103 -5.93 -19.82 -11.64
N MET A 104 -5.62 -21.05 -12.05
CA MET A 104 -5.17 -22.10 -11.15
C MET A 104 -3.66 -22.27 -11.33
N GLU A 105 -2.91 -22.23 -10.23
CA GLU A 105 -1.49 -22.55 -10.26
C GLU A 105 -1.24 -24.05 -10.41
N LYS A 106 0.01 -24.42 -10.70
CA LYS A 106 0.44 -25.80 -10.97
C LYS A 106 0.03 -26.82 -9.89
N PHE A 107 -0.21 -26.37 -8.66
CA PHE A 107 -0.59 -27.21 -7.52
C PHE A 107 -2.04 -27.04 -7.06
N GLY A 108 -2.91 -26.47 -7.90
CA GLY A 108 -4.35 -26.39 -7.65
C GLY A 108 -4.82 -25.20 -6.81
N GLU A 109 -3.90 -24.32 -6.39
CA GLU A 109 -4.27 -23.07 -5.74
C GLU A 109 -4.94 -22.13 -6.75
N TRP A 110 -6.14 -21.66 -6.44
CA TRP A 110 -6.82 -20.64 -7.23
C TRP A 110 -6.33 -19.25 -6.82
N LYS A 111 -5.78 -18.52 -7.78
CA LYS A 111 -5.46 -17.10 -7.64
C LYS A 111 -6.60 -16.26 -8.19
N ARG A 112 -6.84 -15.13 -7.55
CA ARG A 112 -7.80 -14.10 -7.96
C ARG A 112 -7.15 -12.74 -7.76
N ILE A 113 -7.20 -11.90 -8.79
CA ILE A 113 -6.75 -10.51 -8.74
C ILE A 113 -7.73 -9.59 -9.47
N VAL A 114 -7.65 -8.30 -9.20
CA VAL A 114 -8.08 -7.24 -10.11
C VAL A 114 -6.84 -6.68 -10.80
N HIS A 115 -6.94 -6.45 -12.11
CA HIS A 115 -5.83 -5.96 -12.91
C HIS A 115 -6.25 -4.86 -13.90
N GLY A 116 -5.30 -3.98 -14.24
CA GLY A 116 -5.40 -3.04 -15.35
C GLY A 116 -4.76 -3.67 -16.58
N HIS A 117 -5.41 -3.61 -17.73
CA HIS A 117 -4.98 -4.24 -18.97
C HIS A 117 -5.58 -3.53 -20.19
N GLU A 118 -5.13 -3.90 -21.39
CA GLU A 118 -5.49 -3.23 -22.65
C GLU A 118 -5.21 -1.72 -22.56
N PHE A 119 -3.95 -1.38 -22.24
CA PHE A 119 -3.50 0.00 -22.15
C PHE A 119 -3.48 0.64 -23.54
N ASP A 120 -4.20 1.74 -23.71
CA ASP A 120 -4.01 2.64 -24.85
C ASP A 120 -2.82 3.60 -24.65
N ALA A 121 -2.63 4.54 -25.58
CA ALA A 121 -1.49 5.44 -25.60
C ALA A 121 -1.48 6.46 -24.44
N ASP A 122 -2.64 6.79 -23.87
CA ASP A 122 -2.82 7.78 -22.81
C ASP A 122 -3.25 7.12 -21.49
N ALA A 123 -3.17 5.80 -21.43
CA ALA A 123 -3.67 4.98 -20.33
C ALA A 123 -2.98 5.27 -18.99
N GLU A 124 -3.79 5.45 -17.95
CA GLU A 124 -3.31 5.76 -16.61
C GLU A 124 -4.12 5.02 -15.53
N LEU A 125 -3.40 4.49 -14.55
CA LEU A 125 -3.94 4.03 -13.27
C LEU A 125 -3.51 5.01 -12.20
N SER A 126 -4.42 5.41 -11.31
CA SER A 126 -4.08 6.36 -10.25
C SER A 126 -4.76 6.08 -8.92
N TRP A 127 -4.13 6.55 -7.86
CA TRP A 127 -4.61 6.41 -6.49
C TRP A 127 -4.39 7.72 -5.74
N GLU A 128 -5.37 8.12 -4.94
CA GLU A 128 -5.13 9.04 -3.84
C GLU A 128 -4.52 8.28 -2.65
N VAL A 129 -3.42 8.80 -2.12
CA VAL A 129 -2.72 8.24 -0.97
C VAL A 129 -2.32 9.31 0.03
N ASP A 130 -2.45 9.01 1.32
CA ASP A 130 -1.85 9.80 2.38
C ASP A 130 -0.45 9.26 2.73
N VAL A 131 0.55 10.14 2.78
CA VAL A 131 1.93 9.83 3.15
C VAL A 131 2.18 10.35 4.56
N LEU A 132 2.43 9.43 5.51
CA LEU A 132 2.57 9.79 6.93
C LEU A 132 3.92 10.42 7.24
N VAL A 133 4.99 9.91 6.62
CA VAL A 133 6.36 10.36 6.83
C VAL A 133 6.98 10.72 5.48
N PRO A 134 7.46 11.96 5.27
CA PRO A 134 8.20 12.30 4.07
C PRO A 134 9.47 11.48 3.96
N GLY A 135 9.83 11.06 2.75
CA GLY A 135 10.98 10.17 2.57
C GLY A 135 11.11 9.62 1.16
N GLU A 136 12.11 8.76 0.99
CA GLU A 136 12.29 7.98 -0.22
C GLU A 136 11.67 6.60 -0.03
N TYR A 137 10.93 6.16 -1.04
CA TYR A 137 10.28 4.86 -1.07
C TYR A 137 10.70 4.14 -2.33
N GLN A 138 11.14 2.89 -2.18
CA GLN A 138 11.37 2.02 -3.31
C GLN A 138 10.03 1.57 -3.87
N VAL A 139 9.82 1.89 -5.14
CA VAL A 139 8.61 1.55 -5.87
C VAL A 139 8.85 0.26 -6.64
N SER A 140 7.91 -0.67 -6.53
CA SER A 140 7.84 -1.87 -7.36
C SER A 140 6.48 -1.99 -8.04
N LEU A 141 6.44 -2.61 -9.21
CA LEU A 141 5.22 -2.93 -9.92
C LEU A 141 5.06 -4.44 -9.99
N ASP A 142 3.90 -4.95 -9.59
CA ASP A 142 3.50 -6.33 -9.80
C ASP A 142 2.67 -6.43 -11.06
N TYR A 143 3.24 -6.99 -12.12
CA TYR A 143 2.60 -7.06 -13.43
C TYR A 143 2.97 -8.33 -14.21
N ALA A 144 2.19 -8.59 -15.25
CA ALA A 144 2.46 -9.55 -16.30
C ALA A 144 2.49 -8.83 -17.66
N GLY A 145 3.12 -9.45 -18.67
CA GLY A 145 3.21 -8.92 -20.02
C GLY A 145 4.00 -9.81 -20.98
N GLU A 146 4.28 -9.25 -22.17
CA GLU A 146 5.13 -9.87 -23.18
C GLU A 146 6.30 -8.97 -23.57
N GLY A 147 7.51 -9.54 -23.63
CA GLY A 147 8.71 -8.81 -24.02
C GLY A 147 9.13 -7.78 -22.98
N ARG A 148 9.59 -6.62 -23.43
CA ARG A 148 10.03 -5.52 -22.55
C ARG A 148 9.00 -4.40 -22.57
N LEU A 149 8.59 -3.96 -21.38
CA LEU A 149 7.65 -2.86 -21.19
C LEU A 149 8.36 -1.67 -20.56
N VAL A 150 7.97 -0.47 -20.96
CA VAL A 150 8.44 0.79 -20.35
C VAL A 150 7.33 1.31 -19.44
N TRP A 151 7.59 1.25 -18.14
CA TRP A 151 6.66 1.76 -17.14
C TRP A 151 7.10 3.14 -16.68
N ARG A 152 6.12 4.00 -16.39
CA ARG A 152 6.31 5.26 -15.66
C ARG A 152 5.46 5.23 -14.40
N VAL A 153 6.06 5.63 -13.29
CA VAL A 153 5.36 5.88 -12.03
C VAL A 153 5.67 7.29 -11.58
N GLY A 154 4.68 8.04 -11.10
CA GLY A 154 4.91 9.40 -10.64
C GLY A 154 3.92 9.89 -9.60
N ILE A 155 4.18 11.11 -9.15
CA ILE A 155 3.31 11.92 -8.30
C ILE A 155 2.82 13.08 -9.16
N ASP A 156 1.52 13.36 -9.14
CA ASP A 156 0.96 14.53 -9.83
C ASP A 156 1.65 15.82 -9.37
N GLY A 157 2.10 16.64 -10.33
CA GLY A 157 2.85 17.87 -10.06
C GLY A 157 4.24 17.66 -9.43
N GLY A 158 4.68 16.40 -9.30
CA GLY A 158 5.92 16.01 -8.64
C GLY A 158 6.91 15.28 -9.55
N LYS A 159 7.73 14.42 -8.94
CA LYS A 159 8.70 13.60 -9.65
C LYS A 159 8.05 12.35 -10.23
N SER A 160 8.66 11.82 -11.28
CA SER A 160 8.36 10.51 -11.84
C SER A 160 9.64 9.71 -12.08
N ILE A 161 9.48 8.41 -12.13
CA ILE A 161 10.50 7.42 -12.48
C ILE A 161 10.02 6.64 -13.71
N GLN A 162 10.95 6.27 -14.58
CA GLN A 162 10.66 5.51 -15.79
C GLN A 162 11.74 4.45 -15.99
N ASN A 163 11.34 3.21 -16.28
CA ASN A 163 12.28 2.12 -16.49
C ASN A 163 11.72 1.12 -17.52
N GLN A 164 12.63 0.51 -18.29
CA GLN A 164 12.30 -0.57 -19.20
C GLN A 164 12.65 -1.92 -18.56
N GLN A 165 11.63 -2.71 -18.26
CA GLN A 165 11.78 -3.99 -17.58
C GLN A 165 11.32 -5.15 -18.48
N ASN A 166 11.91 -6.32 -18.26
CA ASN A 166 11.44 -7.55 -18.92
C ASN A 166 10.15 -8.04 -18.25
N SER A 167 9.28 -8.65 -19.04
CA SER A 167 7.98 -9.13 -18.58
C SER A 167 7.76 -10.59 -18.93
N SER A 168 6.85 -11.24 -18.19
CA SER A 168 6.42 -12.61 -18.44
C SER A 168 4.92 -12.73 -18.21
N HIS A 169 4.34 -13.88 -18.55
CA HIS A 169 2.93 -14.16 -18.29
C HIS A 169 2.58 -14.32 -16.80
N ASN A 170 3.59 -14.41 -15.92
CA ASN A 170 3.41 -14.51 -14.47
C ASN A 170 3.47 -13.14 -13.82
N TYR A 171 2.58 -12.90 -12.87
CA TYR A 171 2.59 -11.73 -11.99
C TYR A 171 3.78 -11.82 -11.04
N GLN A 172 4.65 -10.83 -11.09
CA GLN A 172 5.78 -10.69 -10.20
C GLN A 172 6.09 -9.20 -9.98
N ALA A 173 6.44 -8.87 -8.74
CA ALA A 173 6.90 -7.53 -8.38
C ALA A 173 8.34 -7.29 -8.87
N PHE A 174 8.55 -6.23 -9.65
CA PHE A 174 9.87 -5.75 -10.06
C PHE A 174 10.11 -4.32 -9.61
N PRO A 175 11.27 -4.01 -8.99
CA PRO A 175 11.58 -2.67 -8.55
C PRO A 175 11.87 -1.75 -9.72
N ILE A 176 11.15 -0.64 -9.82
CA ILE A 176 11.25 0.30 -10.94
C ILE A 176 12.19 1.48 -10.62
N GLY A 177 12.27 1.87 -9.34
CA GLY A 177 13.12 2.96 -8.88
C GLY A 177 12.64 3.52 -7.53
N TRP A 178 13.19 4.66 -7.13
CA TRP A 178 12.83 5.33 -5.88
C TRP A 178 12.03 6.59 -6.16
N LEU A 179 10.96 6.79 -5.40
CA LEU A 179 10.11 7.98 -5.46
C LEU A 179 10.23 8.72 -4.12
N LYS A 180 10.48 10.02 -4.18
CA LYS A 180 10.61 10.87 -2.99
C LYS A 180 9.31 11.64 -2.76
N PHE A 181 8.72 11.46 -1.59
CA PHE A 181 7.66 12.33 -1.09
C PHE A 181 8.28 13.44 -0.25
N PRO A 182 8.18 14.71 -0.67
CA PRO A 182 8.89 15.82 -0.01
C PRO A 182 8.28 16.19 1.35
N GLU A 183 6.96 16.02 1.49
CA GLU A 183 6.19 16.43 2.66
C GLU A 183 5.16 15.36 3.05
N THR A 184 4.65 15.42 4.28
CA THR A 184 3.49 14.59 4.68
C THR A 184 2.23 15.17 4.08
N GLY A 185 1.29 14.32 3.68
CA GLY A 185 0.00 14.77 3.17
C GLY A 185 -0.55 13.87 2.08
N ARG A 186 -1.58 14.38 1.42
CA ARG A 186 -2.27 13.68 0.34
C ARG A 186 -1.56 13.89 -0.98
N TYR A 187 -1.36 12.80 -1.70
CA TYR A 187 -0.79 12.77 -3.03
C TYR A 187 -1.68 11.97 -3.96
N ARG A 188 -1.64 12.31 -5.24
CA ARG A 188 -2.08 11.41 -6.30
C ARG A 188 -0.86 10.76 -6.93
N VAL A 189 -0.79 9.43 -6.84
CA VAL A 189 0.24 8.62 -7.49
C VAL A 189 -0.34 7.94 -8.71
N PHE A 190 0.44 7.84 -9.77
CA PHE A 190 -0.02 7.28 -11.04
C PHE A 190 0.97 6.30 -11.65
N VAL A 191 0.46 5.41 -12.50
CA VAL A 191 1.22 4.44 -13.29
C VAL A 191 0.74 4.44 -14.73
N GLN A 192 1.69 4.47 -15.68
CA GLN A 192 1.45 4.37 -17.13
C GLN A 192 2.36 3.32 -17.76
N CYS A 193 1.88 2.66 -18.82
CA CYS A 193 2.68 1.77 -19.66
C CYS A 193 2.91 2.45 -21.02
N LEU A 194 4.13 2.92 -21.27
CA LEU A 194 4.41 3.87 -22.35
C LEU A 194 4.85 3.21 -23.66
N GLU A 195 5.64 2.14 -23.57
CA GLU A 195 6.24 1.49 -24.74
C GLU A 195 6.33 -0.03 -24.54
N GLY A 196 6.49 -0.75 -25.65
CA GLY A 196 6.51 -2.21 -25.70
C GLY A 196 5.19 -2.77 -26.20
N ASN A 197 4.90 -4.04 -25.88
CA ASN A 197 3.62 -4.66 -26.20
C ASN A 197 2.56 -4.25 -25.15
N VAL A 198 2.18 -2.96 -25.16
CA VAL A 198 1.31 -2.35 -24.14
C VAL A 198 -0.09 -2.99 -24.08
N GLU A 199 -0.58 -3.52 -25.20
CA GLU A 199 -1.85 -4.26 -25.26
C GLU A 199 -1.82 -5.53 -24.40
N GLN A 200 -0.65 -6.17 -24.26
CA GLN A 200 -0.44 -7.35 -23.41
C GLN A 200 -0.01 -6.99 -21.98
N ALA A 201 0.23 -5.71 -21.68
CA ALA A 201 0.60 -5.28 -20.35
C ALA A 201 -0.57 -5.49 -19.38
N SER A 202 -0.25 -5.97 -18.18
CA SER A 202 -1.25 -6.22 -17.16
C SER A 202 -0.73 -5.93 -15.75
N LEU A 203 -1.15 -4.82 -15.16
CA LEU A 203 -0.74 -4.40 -13.81
C LEU A 203 -1.71 -4.93 -12.75
N HIS A 204 -1.19 -5.52 -11.68
CA HIS A 204 -1.97 -5.96 -10.52
C HIS A 204 -1.92 -4.96 -9.36
N THR A 205 -0.73 -4.51 -8.99
CA THR A 205 -0.54 -3.63 -7.84
C THR A 205 0.77 -2.84 -7.95
N ILE A 206 0.79 -1.66 -7.34
CA ILE A 206 2.00 -0.90 -7.06
C ILE A 206 2.37 -1.08 -5.59
N LEU A 207 3.67 -1.23 -5.31
CA LEU A 207 4.21 -1.39 -3.97
C LEU A 207 5.14 -0.24 -3.62
N PHE A 208 5.03 0.26 -2.39
CA PHE A 208 5.93 1.25 -1.80
C PHE A 208 6.60 0.62 -0.57
N ASP A 209 7.92 0.53 -0.60
CA ASP A 209 8.76 0.03 0.49
C ASP A 209 9.59 1.21 1.05
N PRO A 210 9.45 1.56 2.34
CA PRO A 210 10.23 2.66 2.92
C PRO A 210 11.73 2.37 2.89
N VAL A 211 12.53 3.38 2.50
CA VAL A 211 13.99 3.29 2.54
C VAL A 211 14.47 3.91 3.87
N HIS A 212 15.09 3.08 4.72
CA HIS A 212 15.65 3.47 6.03
C HIS A 212 17.16 3.69 5.99
#